data_AF-A0A8S3YIE4-F1
#
_entry.id   AF-A0A8S3YIE4-F1
#
_cell.length_a   1.000
_cell.length_b   1.000
_cell.length_c   1.000
_cell.angle_alpha   90.00
_cell.angle_beta   90.00
_cell.angle_gamma   90.00
#
_symmetry.space_group_name_H-M   'P 1'
#
loop_
_entity.id
_entity.type
_entity.pdbx_description
1 polymer ?
#
loop_
_entity_poly.entity_id
_entity_poly.type
_entity_poly.pdbx_seq_one_letter_code
_entity_poly.pdbx_strand_id
1 'polypeptide(L)'
;MAANAQQGAPSGGQAIPGCNFVSQDRVWRDRVQSELDASQQWHRNWNFLTTDYEELVREQFPNRNPDKSKRQTAKNKLKELISVRPTTPVDQYITVLPSTKPVPRTTAGEVGWRSGDPLLSLDKYGSYARPCGSILKQLNWPRDAIN
;
A
#
# COMPACT_ATOMS: atom_id res chain seq x y z
N MET A 1 29.37 -66.99 2.73
CA MET A 1 30.66 -66.26 2.73
C MET A 1 30.90 -65.79 1.31
N ALA A 2 31.12 -64.53 0.95
CA ALA A 2 31.02 -63.25 1.62
C ALA A 2 30.80 -62.23 0.47
N ALA A 3 30.10 -61.14 0.79
CA ALA A 3 29.82 -60.02 -0.09
C ALA A 3 31.06 -59.13 -0.33
N ASN A 4 30.90 -58.15 -1.23
CA ASN A 4 31.65 -56.89 -1.43
C ASN A 4 32.48 -56.84 -2.72
N ALA A 5 32.52 -55.74 -3.45
CA ALA A 5 31.69 -54.54 -3.51
C ALA A 5 32.10 -53.88 -4.83
N GLN A 6 31.12 -53.53 -5.67
CA GLN A 6 31.39 -52.65 -6.81
C GLN A 6 31.88 -51.32 -6.24
N GLN A 7 33.13 -50.97 -6.56
CA GLN A 7 33.71 -49.69 -6.21
C GLN A 7 32.87 -48.60 -6.89
N GLY A 8 32.09 -47.89 -6.08
CA GLY A 8 31.36 -46.71 -6.51
C GLY A 8 32.37 -45.67 -6.98
N ALA A 9 32.23 -45.26 -8.24
CA ALA A 9 32.90 -44.07 -8.74
C ALA A 9 32.57 -42.88 -7.82
N PRO A 10 33.53 -41.99 -7.51
CA PRO A 10 33.20 -40.75 -6.83
C PRO A 10 32.23 -39.99 -7.74
N SER A 11 30.99 -39.83 -7.29
CA SER A 11 30.03 -38.94 -7.94
C SER A 11 30.58 -37.53 -7.80
N GLY A 12 31.38 -37.10 -8.78
CA GLY A 12 31.66 -35.69 -8.98
C GLY A 12 30.32 -34.98 -9.06
N GLY A 13 30.07 -34.07 -8.13
CA GLY A 13 28.80 -33.36 -8.02
C GLY A 13 28.42 -32.81 -9.38
N GLN A 14 27.27 -33.24 -9.91
CA GLN A 14 26.75 -32.70 -11.15
C GLN A 14 26.50 -31.21 -10.92
N ALA A 15 27.15 -30.37 -11.73
CA ALA A 15 26.89 -28.94 -11.74
C ALA A 15 25.42 -28.72 -12.13
N ILE A 16 24.69 -28.01 -11.28
CA ILE A 16 23.29 -27.66 -11.52
C ILE A 16 23.21 -26.87 -12.84
N PRO A 17 22.42 -27.32 -13.83
CA PRO A 17 22.27 -26.59 -15.09
C PRO A 17 21.61 -25.24 -14.80
N GLY A 18 22.37 -24.15 -14.96
CA GLY A 18 21.96 -22.79 -14.63
C GLY A 18 22.87 -22.05 -13.62
N CYS A 19 23.76 -22.76 -12.93
CA CYS A 19 24.74 -22.13 -12.03
C CYS A 19 26.07 -21.89 -12.74
N ASN A 20 26.17 -20.84 -13.54
CA ASN A 20 27.46 -20.37 -14.03
C ASN A 20 28.19 -19.65 -12.88
N PHE A 21 29.03 -20.39 -12.15
CA PHE A 21 29.79 -19.89 -11.00
C PHE A 21 30.63 -18.64 -11.34
N VAL A 22 31.16 -18.53 -12.56
CA VAL A 22 31.92 -17.34 -13.00
C VAL A 22 31.00 -16.13 -13.14
N SER A 23 29.77 -16.33 -13.63
CA SER A 23 28.79 -15.23 -13.71
C SER A 23 28.28 -14.82 -12.32
N GLN A 24 28.08 -15.79 -11.42
CA GLN A 24 27.68 -15.50 -10.04
C GLN A 24 28.78 -14.76 -9.27
N ASP A 25 30.04 -15.16 -9.45
CA ASP A 25 31.19 -14.48 -8.86
C ASP A 25 31.34 -13.03 -9.38
N ARG A 26 31.14 -12.80 -10.68
CA ARG A 26 31.13 -11.45 -11.24
C ARG A 26 30.00 -10.60 -10.66
N VAL A 27 28.77 -11.12 -10.61
CA VAL A 27 27.62 -10.42 -10.01
C VAL A 27 27.86 -10.11 -8.55
N TRP A 28 28.47 -11.03 -7.79
CA TRP A 28 28.82 -10.80 -6.41
C TRP A 28 29.85 -9.68 -6.27
N ARG A 29 30.93 -9.69 -7.07
CA ARG A 29 31.94 -8.62 -7.07
C ARG A 29 31.35 -7.27 -7.44
N ASP A 30 30.50 -7.21 -8.47
CA ASP A 30 29.85 -5.96 -8.89
C ASP A 30 28.93 -5.39 -7.79
N ARG A 31 28.23 -6.27 -7.05
CA ARG A 31 27.39 -5.85 -5.91
C ARG A 31 28.23 -5.32 -4.75
N VAL A 32 29.31 -6.02 -4.38
CA VAL A 32 30.23 -5.56 -3.33
C VAL A 32 30.84 -4.22 -3.70
N GLN A 33 31.25 -4.03 -4.95
CA GLN A 33 31.77 -2.75 -5.42
C GLN A 33 30.69 -1.66 -5.39
N SER A 34 29.47 -1.96 -5.82
CA SER A 34 28.35 -1.02 -5.79
C SER A 34 27.97 -0.61 -4.36
N GLU A 35 28.02 -1.54 -3.41
CA GLU A 35 27.78 -1.27 -1.99
C GLU A 35 28.88 -0.37 -1.41
N LEU A 36 30.14 -0.66 -1.73
CA LEU A 36 31.27 0.16 -1.31
C LEU A 36 31.16 1.59 -1.87
N ASP A 37 30.89 1.72 -3.18
CA ASP A 37 30.73 3.00 -3.85
C ASP A 37 29.53 3.77 -3.28
N ALA A 38 28.42 3.09 -3.04
CA ALA A 38 27.23 3.67 -2.41
C ALA A 38 27.54 4.16 -0.99
N SER A 39 28.28 3.39 -0.18
CA SER A 39 28.66 3.80 1.17
C SER A 39 29.54 5.06 1.19
N GLN A 40 30.49 5.15 0.25
CA GLN A 40 31.36 6.32 0.11
C GLN A 40 30.59 7.55 -0.37
N GLN A 41 29.69 7.38 -1.33
CA GLN A 41 28.90 8.45 -1.92
C GLN A 41 27.68 8.82 -1.07
N TRP A 42 27.29 7.96 -0.12
CA TRP A 42 26.13 8.15 0.75
C TRP A 42 26.20 9.48 1.47
N HIS A 43 27.33 9.76 2.12
CA HIS A 43 27.53 11.02 2.84
C HIS A 43 27.39 12.22 1.92
N ARG A 44 27.96 12.20 0.71
CA ARG A 44 27.87 13.32 -0.23
C ARG A 44 26.44 13.57 -0.72
N ASN A 45 25.70 12.51 -1.05
CA ASN A 45 24.36 12.62 -1.63
C ASN A 45 23.28 12.87 -0.57
N TRP A 46 23.47 12.34 0.64
CA TRP A 46 22.48 12.34 1.71
C TRP A 46 22.90 13.13 2.95
N ASN A 47 23.97 13.95 2.86
CA ASN A 47 24.39 14.83 3.95
C ASN A 47 23.27 15.74 4.47
N PHE A 48 22.32 16.08 3.60
CA PHE A 48 21.20 16.95 3.94
C PHE A 48 20.25 16.33 4.97
N LEU A 49 20.32 15.01 5.22
CA LEU A 49 19.55 14.36 6.29
C LEU A 49 20.14 14.63 7.69
N THR A 50 21.44 14.92 7.76
CA THR A 50 22.15 15.26 9.00
C THR A 50 22.20 16.75 9.28
N THR A 51 22.06 17.59 8.24
CA THR A 51 22.09 19.05 8.36
C THR A 51 20.72 19.62 8.74
N ASP A 52 20.72 20.72 9.51
CA ASP A 52 19.49 21.43 9.85
C ASP A 52 18.85 22.10 8.62
N TYR A 53 17.52 22.02 8.53
CA TYR A 53 16.76 22.59 7.40
C TYR A 53 17.06 24.08 7.14
N GLU A 54 17.21 24.87 8.19
CA GLU A 54 17.47 26.31 8.05
C GLU A 54 18.88 26.60 7.47
N GLU A 55 19.85 25.71 7.70
CA GLU A 55 21.20 25.81 7.12
C GLU A 55 21.19 25.45 5.63
N LEU A 56 20.51 24.36 5.26
CA LEU A 56 20.34 23.97 3.84
C LEU A 56 19.66 25.06 3.00
N VAL A 57 18.66 25.72 3.58
CA VAL A 57 17.95 26.82 2.90
C VAL A 57 18.88 28.03 2.71
N ARG A 58 19.78 28.30 3.65
CA ARG A 58 20.77 29.38 3.54
C ARG A 58 21.83 29.08 2.50
N GLU A 59 22.32 27.85 2.42
CA GLU A 59 23.32 27.44 1.43
C GLU A 59 22.77 27.46 0.00
N GLN A 60 21.56 26.91 -0.21
CA GLN A 60 20.93 26.87 -1.54
C GLN A 60 20.35 28.22 -1.96
N PHE A 61 19.89 29.03 -1.00
CA PHE A 61 19.25 30.32 -1.26
C PHE A 61 19.81 31.42 -0.36
N PRO A 62 21.08 31.83 -0.55
CA PRO A 62 21.77 32.78 0.34
C PRO A 62 21.10 34.16 0.40
N ASN A 63 20.41 34.57 -0.66
CA ASN A 63 19.71 35.87 -0.74
C ASN A 63 18.21 35.77 -0.42
N ARG A 64 17.70 34.60 -0.03
CA ARG A 64 16.30 34.42 0.33
C ARG A 64 16.09 34.92 1.76
N ASN A 65 15.65 36.16 1.89
CA ASN A 65 15.12 36.64 3.16
C ASN A 65 13.89 35.81 3.54
N PRO A 66 13.90 35.08 4.67
CA PRO A 66 12.75 34.28 5.07
C PRO A 66 11.62 35.22 5.49
N ASP A 67 10.66 35.44 4.59
CA ASP A 67 9.46 36.21 4.87
C ASP A 67 8.55 35.41 5.82
N LYS A 68 8.82 35.56 7.13
CA LYS A 68 8.12 34.86 8.21
C LYS A 68 6.61 35.14 8.16
N SER A 69 6.21 36.31 7.69
CA SER A 69 4.81 36.70 7.53
C SER A 69 4.10 35.86 6.45
N LYS A 70 4.72 35.71 5.28
CA LYS A 70 4.19 34.80 4.23
C LYS A 70 4.12 33.35 4.68
N ARG A 71 5.13 32.86 5.41
CA ARG A 71 5.11 31.51 5.98
C ARG A 71 3.98 31.33 6.99
N GLN A 72 3.75 32.32 7.85
CA GLN A 72 2.69 32.26 8.85
C GLN A 72 1.29 32.32 8.23
N THR A 73 1.09 33.18 7.24
CA THR A 73 -0.19 33.25 6.51
C THR A 73 -0.49 31.95 5.77
N ALA A 74 0.51 31.30 5.16
CA ALA A 74 0.34 29.98 4.56
C ALA A 74 -0.05 28.90 5.59
N LYS A 75 0.60 28.89 6.77
CA LYS A 75 0.23 27.98 7.87
C LYS A 75 -1.20 28.20 8.36
N ASN A 76 -1.63 29.46 8.47
CA ASN A 76 -2.98 29.80 8.91
C ASN A 76 -4.03 29.35 7.90
N LYS A 77 -3.80 29.57 6.59
CA LYS A 77 -4.68 29.08 5.52
C LYS A 77 -4.81 27.55 5.54
N LEU A 78 -3.70 26.83 5.78
CA LEU A 78 -3.73 25.38 5.88
C LEU A 78 -4.57 24.91 7.08
N LYS A 79 -4.42 25.56 8.24
CA LYS A 79 -5.23 25.25 9.43
C LYS A 79 -6.72 25.50 9.17
N GLU A 80 -7.07 26.56 8.46
CA GLU A 80 -8.45 26.88 8.10
C GLU A 80 -9.06 25.79 7.20
N LEU A 81 -8.30 25.27 6.22
CA LEU A 81 -8.75 24.18 5.36
C LEU A 81 -8.92 22.85 6.10
N ILE A 82 -8.11 22.59 7.12
CA ILE A 82 -8.17 21.37 7.94
C ILE A 82 -9.24 21.49 9.03
N SER A 83 -9.54 22.70 9.48
CA SER A 83 -10.51 22.95 10.53
C SER A 83 -11.89 22.49 10.08
N VAL A 84 -12.35 21.37 10.65
CA VAL A 84 -13.71 20.88 10.43
C VAL A 84 -14.67 21.97 10.92
N ARG A 85 -15.63 22.35 10.07
CA ARG A 85 -16.69 23.27 10.50
C ARG A 85 -17.40 22.65 11.71
N PRO A 86 -17.77 23.45 12.72
CA PRO A 86 -18.50 22.91 13.86
C PRO A 86 -19.72 22.14 13.35
N THR A 87 -19.84 20.88 13.77
CA THR A 87 -20.95 20.02 13.39
C THR A 87 -22.23 20.71 13.85
N THR A 88 -23.16 20.93 12.91
CA THR A 88 -24.51 21.39 13.27
C THR A 88 -25.06 20.44 14.33
N PRO A 89 -25.60 20.94 15.46
CA PRO A 89 -26.11 20.07 16.51
C PRO A 89 -27.16 19.14 15.90
N VAL A 90 -26.80 17.87 15.75
CA VAL A 90 -27.60 16.82 15.11
C VAL A 90 -28.99 16.75 15.74
N ASP A 91 -29.06 16.99 17.04
CA ASP A 91 -30.28 16.96 17.85
C ASP A 91 -31.34 17.99 17.41
N GLN A 92 -30.94 19.14 16.86
CA GLN A 92 -31.88 20.18 16.43
C GLN A 92 -32.58 19.84 15.10
N TYR A 93 -32.00 18.96 14.28
CA TYR A 93 -32.45 18.75 12.90
C TYR A 93 -32.73 17.28 12.55
N ILE A 94 -32.24 16.33 13.35
CA ILE A 94 -32.43 14.89 13.14
C ILE A 94 -33.28 14.35 14.28
N THR A 95 -34.60 14.39 14.11
CA THR A 95 -35.54 13.71 15.01
C THR A 95 -35.69 12.27 14.55
N VAL A 96 -35.07 11.33 15.28
CA VAL A 96 -35.23 9.91 15.00
C VAL A 96 -36.58 9.47 15.53
N LEU A 97 -37.57 9.36 14.63
CA LEU A 97 -38.88 8.81 14.97
C LEU A 97 -38.75 7.32 15.30
N PRO A 98 -39.60 6.79 16.20
CA PRO A 98 -39.60 5.37 16.54
C PRO A 98 -39.83 4.51 15.30
N SER A 99 -39.23 3.31 15.31
CA SER A 99 -39.39 2.32 14.23
C SER A 99 -40.87 2.01 13.98
N THR A 100 -41.26 1.96 12.71
CA THR A 100 -42.65 1.71 12.28
C THR A 100 -43.18 0.33 12.69
N LYS A 101 -42.29 -0.66 12.83
CA LYS A 101 -42.61 -2.02 13.31
C LYS A 101 -41.94 -2.27 14.67
N PRO A 102 -42.61 -2.97 15.60
CA PRO A 102 -42.02 -3.36 16.88
C PRO A 102 -40.81 -4.27 16.65
N VAL A 103 -39.99 -4.51 17.68
CA VAL A 103 -38.90 -5.49 17.60
C VAL A 103 -39.49 -6.88 17.87
N PRO A 104 -39.13 -7.94 17.12
CA PRO A 104 -39.60 -9.29 17.39
C PRO A 104 -39.10 -9.77 18.75
N ARG A 105 -39.94 -10.55 19.46
CA ARG A 105 -39.58 -11.10 20.77
C ARG A 105 -38.73 -12.37 20.70
N THR A 106 -38.63 -12.96 19.52
CA THR A 106 -38.02 -14.27 19.31
C THR A 106 -36.89 -14.14 18.29
N THR A 107 -35.80 -14.87 18.52
CA THR A 107 -34.62 -14.88 17.63
C THR A 107 -34.97 -15.38 16.23
N ALA A 108 -35.88 -16.37 16.13
CA ALA A 108 -36.40 -16.82 14.84
C ALA A 108 -37.16 -15.70 14.09
N GLY A 109 -37.86 -14.83 14.84
CA GLY A 109 -38.57 -13.68 14.28
C GLY A 109 -37.66 -12.53 13.87
N GLU A 110 -36.41 -12.48 14.34
CA GLU A 110 -35.41 -11.49 13.90
C GLU A 110 -34.96 -11.74 12.45
N VAL A 111 -34.91 -13.02 12.04
CA VAL A 111 -34.50 -13.42 10.70
C VAL A 111 -35.52 -12.90 9.68
N GLY A 112 -35.11 -11.94 8.86
CA GLY A 112 -35.98 -11.37 7.82
C GLY A 112 -37.05 -10.39 8.32
N TRP A 113 -37.06 -10.02 9.61
CA TRP A 113 -38.07 -9.10 10.20
C TRP A 113 -38.30 -7.82 9.38
N ARG A 114 -37.21 -7.25 8.86
CA ARG A 114 -37.23 -6.02 8.05
C ARG A 114 -37.25 -6.30 6.54
N SER A 115 -36.85 -7.50 6.12
CA SER A 115 -36.70 -7.87 4.71
C SER A 115 -38.03 -7.97 3.96
N GLY A 116 -39.15 -8.07 4.68
CA GLY A 116 -40.50 -8.04 4.10
C GLY A 116 -40.94 -6.66 3.60
N ASP A 117 -40.30 -5.57 4.03
CA ASP A 117 -40.58 -4.24 3.48
C ASP A 117 -39.83 -4.04 2.15
N PRO A 118 -40.50 -3.65 1.05
CA PRO A 118 -39.85 -3.47 -0.25
C PRO A 118 -38.66 -2.51 -0.21
N LEU A 119 -38.67 -1.52 0.67
CA LEU A 119 -37.59 -0.55 0.85
C LEU A 119 -36.35 -1.15 1.55
N LEU A 120 -36.56 -2.15 2.40
CA LEU A 120 -35.57 -2.80 3.27
C LEU A 120 -35.25 -4.23 2.82
N SER A 121 -35.75 -4.63 1.65
CA SER A 121 -35.50 -5.94 1.06
C SER A 121 -34.01 -6.12 0.75
N LEU A 122 -33.48 -7.29 1.09
CA LEU A 122 -32.09 -7.67 0.84
C LEU A 122 -31.82 -7.92 -0.65
N ASP A 123 -32.84 -8.39 -1.38
CA ASP A 123 -32.74 -8.72 -2.81
C ASP A 123 -33.10 -7.52 -3.72
N LYS A 124 -32.82 -6.29 -3.29
CA LYS A 124 -33.14 -5.08 -4.06
C LYS A 124 -32.56 -5.10 -5.49
N TYR A 125 -31.42 -5.77 -5.67
CA TYR A 125 -30.72 -5.86 -6.96
C TYR A 125 -30.81 -7.24 -7.61
N GLY A 126 -31.44 -8.23 -6.96
CA GLY A 126 -31.62 -9.59 -7.47
C GLY A 126 -30.34 -10.27 -7.99
N SER A 127 -30.52 -11.35 -8.77
CA SER A 127 -29.46 -12.09 -9.46
C SER A 127 -28.85 -11.31 -10.65
N TYR A 128 -29.16 -10.01 -10.79
CA TYR A 128 -28.67 -9.15 -11.86
C TYR A 128 -27.26 -8.60 -11.63
N ALA A 129 -26.64 -8.92 -10.49
CA ALA A 129 -25.22 -8.67 -10.27
C ALA A 129 -24.40 -9.53 -11.25
N ARG A 130 -24.23 -9.03 -12.47
CA ARG A 130 -23.27 -9.61 -13.41
C ARG A 130 -21.90 -9.51 -12.75
N PRO A 131 -21.09 -10.58 -12.76
CA PRO A 131 -19.73 -10.46 -12.26
C PRO A 131 -19.04 -9.33 -13.02
N CYS A 132 -18.48 -8.36 -12.28
CA CYS A 132 -17.54 -7.40 -12.81
C CYS A 132 -16.44 -8.22 -13.48
N GLY A 133 -16.38 -8.19 -14.82
CA GLY A 133 -15.49 -9.06 -15.59
C GLY A 133 -14.02 -8.93 -15.15
N SER A 134 -13.17 -9.84 -15.63
CA SER A 134 -11.73 -9.83 -15.36
C SER A 134 -11.11 -8.43 -15.51
N ILE A 135 -10.14 -8.09 -14.67
CA ILE A 135 -9.38 -6.83 -14.70
C ILE A 135 -8.87 -6.51 -16.11
N LEU A 136 -8.50 -7.53 -16.90
CA LEU A 136 -8.09 -7.38 -18.29
C LEU A 136 -9.19 -6.76 -19.17
N LYS A 137 -10.44 -7.21 -18.97
CA LYS A 137 -11.61 -6.68 -19.69
C LYS A 137 -11.97 -5.29 -19.21
N GLN A 138 -11.79 -4.99 -17.93
CA GLN A 138 -12.05 -3.65 -17.37
C GLN A 138 -11.04 -2.62 -17.89
N LEU A 139 -9.78 -3.02 -18.04
CA LEU A 139 -8.69 -2.15 -18.48
C LEU A 139 -8.44 -2.19 -19.99
N ASN A 140 -9.21 -2.98 -20.74
CA ASN A 140 -8.99 -3.27 -22.17
C ASN A 140 -7.54 -3.70 -22.48
N TRP A 141 -6.94 -4.48 -21.58
CA TRP A 141 -5.57 -4.94 -21.76
C TRP A 141 -5.50 -6.14 -22.70
N PRO A 142 -4.46 -6.20 -23.56
CA PRO A 142 -4.22 -7.37 -24.39
C PRO A 142 -3.98 -8.60 -23.48
N ARG A 143 -4.47 -9.77 -23.92
CA ARG A 143 -4.35 -11.01 -23.15
C ARG A 143 -2.90 -11.42 -22.92
N ASP A 144 -1.99 -10.93 -23.76
CA ASP A 144 -0.55 -11.19 -23.71
C ASP A 144 0.14 -10.57 -22.49
N ALA A 145 -0.53 -9.68 -21.75
CA ALA A 145 0.02 -9.06 -20.53
C ALA A 145 0.15 -10.02 -19.33
N ILE A 146 -0.35 -11.25 -19.42
CA ILE A 146 -0.27 -12.29 -18.37
C ILE A 146 0.61 -13.48 -18.83
N ASN A 147 1.49 -13.29 -19.81
CA ASN A 147 2.50 -14.28 -20.20
C ASN A 147 3.87 -13.98 -19.57
#